data_AF-A0A2P5HSI5-F1
#
_entry.id   AF-A0A2P5HSI5-F1
#
_cell.length_a   1.000
_cell.length_b   1.000
_cell.length_c   1.000
_cell.angle_alpha   90.00
_cell.angle_beta   90.00
_cell.angle_gamma   90.00
#
_symmetry.space_group_name_H-M   'P 1'
#
loop_
_entity.id
_entity.type
_entity.pdbx_description
1 polymer ?
#
loop_
_entity_poly.entity_id
_entity_poly.type
_entity_poly.pdbx_seq_one_letter_code
_entity_poly.pdbx_strand_id
1 'polypeptide(L)'
;MLNLTAVPACGVSCLVSQYPQSSCPLTDQTCLCEDTKYNDLVQTCVIAGCTVRDQLLTLREASLGCGVPVTDRGGSLKLLHALLFVAHSIFFFLRMTTRALRLIPWGLDDTTIVIAWVLGILFFASGIVEAELGAGKPYWALESWQIEGSFIVFFAFEAIYNTCLGMIKISICFFYMRIFQSPGFQKVMWGTQIFNILTVLAFFLVGWFQCLPLNYFWKGWDGTQKGECFDINGFAYGHAAVNITIDVWMLILPGTQVWKLNMSFKRKLAVSLMFACGVL
;
A
#
# COMPACT_ATOMS: atom_id res chain seq x y z
N MET A 1 -26.73 24.30 -0.19
CA MET A 1 -27.97 23.53 -0.36
C MET A 1 -27.78 22.52 -1.48
N LEU A 2 -28.46 21.36 -1.42
CA LEU A 2 -28.37 20.31 -2.43
C LEU A 2 -28.85 20.83 -3.80
N ASN A 3 -27.99 20.73 -4.82
CA ASN A 3 -28.36 21.12 -6.18
C ASN A 3 -28.93 19.93 -6.96
N LEU A 4 -30.26 19.75 -6.92
CA LEU A 4 -30.94 18.65 -7.61
C LEU A 4 -30.75 18.66 -9.14
N THR A 5 -30.38 19.80 -9.75
CA THR A 5 -30.12 19.87 -11.20
C THR A 5 -28.76 19.27 -11.60
N ALA A 6 -27.82 19.17 -10.65
CA ALA A 6 -26.53 18.54 -10.85
C ALA A 6 -26.53 17.04 -10.53
N VAL A 7 -27.58 16.56 -9.84
CA VAL A 7 -27.76 15.13 -9.52
C VAL A 7 -28.32 14.39 -10.74
N PRO A 8 -27.76 13.22 -11.12
CA PRO A 8 -28.31 12.38 -12.18
C PRO A 8 -29.76 11.97 -11.90
N ALA A 9 -30.56 11.78 -12.96
CA ALA A 9 -31.99 11.45 -12.85
C ALA A 9 -32.27 10.20 -11.98
N CYS A 10 -31.41 9.17 -12.06
CA CYS A 10 -31.54 7.98 -11.23
C CYS A 10 -31.32 8.29 -9.73
N GLY A 11 -30.36 9.18 -9.41
CA GLY A 11 -30.08 9.63 -8.05
C GLY A 11 -31.23 10.46 -7.48
N VAL A 12 -31.80 11.36 -8.28
CA VAL A 12 -33.02 12.12 -7.92
C VAL A 12 -34.19 11.19 -7.63
N SER A 13 -34.40 10.18 -8.47
CA SER A 13 -35.44 9.17 -8.25
C SER A 13 -35.29 8.44 -6.92
N CYS A 14 -34.06 8.06 -6.55
CA CYS A 14 -33.78 7.43 -5.26
C CYS A 14 -34.00 8.37 -4.08
N LEU A 15 -33.54 9.62 -4.15
CA LEU A 15 -33.76 10.62 -3.11
C LEU A 15 -35.27 10.84 -2.86
N VAL A 16 -36.06 11.01 -3.92
CA VAL A 16 -37.50 11.26 -3.83
C VAL A 16 -38.28 10.02 -3.37
N SER A 17 -37.95 8.83 -3.90
CA SER A 17 -38.68 7.59 -3.58
C SER A 17 -38.48 7.13 -2.13
N GLN A 18 -37.31 7.39 -1.55
CA GLN A 18 -37.01 7.02 -0.17
C GLN A 18 -37.41 8.09 0.85
N TYR A 19 -37.72 9.32 0.41
CA TYR A 19 -38.10 10.42 1.30
C TYR A 19 -39.22 10.10 2.29
N PRO A 20 -40.30 9.36 1.93
CA PRO A 20 -41.36 9.00 2.88
C PRO A 20 -40.90 8.19 4.11
N GLN A 21 -39.68 7.64 4.09
CA GLN A 21 -39.08 6.90 5.20
C GLN A 21 -38.31 7.81 6.19
N SER A 22 -38.07 9.07 5.83
CA SER A 22 -37.40 10.05 6.69
C SER A 22 -38.37 10.69 7.67
N SER A 23 -37.86 11.03 8.86
CA SER A 23 -38.61 11.81 9.85
C SER A 23 -38.42 13.33 9.68
N CYS A 24 -37.58 13.75 8.74
CA CYS A 24 -37.18 15.14 8.53
C CYS A 24 -38.09 15.89 7.54
N PRO A 25 -38.41 17.18 7.80
CA PRO A 25 -39.06 18.04 6.82
C PRO A 25 -38.21 18.18 5.55
N LEU A 26 -38.85 18.22 4.37
CA LEU A 26 -38.14 18.37 3.08
C LEU A 26 -37.31 19.66 2.99
N THR A 27 -37.73 20.70 3.73
CA THR A 27 -37.03 21.99 3.81
C THR A 27 -35.84 21.98 4.77
N ASP A 28 -35.76 20.99 5.67
CA ASP A 28 -34.69 20.88 6.66
C ASP A 28 -33.60 19.94 6.13
N GLN A 29 -32.70 20.53 5.35
CA GLN A 29 -31.60 19.80 4.77
C GLN A 29 -30.62 19.27 5.84
N THR A 30 -30.40 20.02 6.92
CA THR A 30 -29.53 19.60 8.02
C THR A 30 -30.02 18.32 8.67
N CYS A 31 -31.32 18.23 8.97
CA CYS A 31 -31.94 17.02 9.48
C CYS A 31 -31.79 15.85 8.49
N LEU A 32 -32.08 16.08 7.20
CA LEU A 32 -31.95 15.03 6.17
C LEU A 32 -30.51 14.48 6.04
N CYS A 33 -29.51 15.34 6.20
CA CYS A 33 -28.11 14.95 6.17
C CYS A 33 -27.69 14.09 7.37
N GLU A 34 -28.36 14.24 8.53
CA GLU A 34 -28.10 13.47 9.74
C GLU A 34 -28.97 12.19 9.85
N ASP A 35 -30.01 12.06 9.03
CA ASP A 35 -30.89 10.89 8.99
C ASP A 35 -30.21 9.67 8.35
N THR A 36 -29.48 8.91 9.16
CA THR A 36 -28.77 7.69 8.77
C THR A 36 -29.68 6.66 8.07
N LYS A 37 -30.91 6.47 8.56
CA LYS A 37 -31.83 5.49 8.00
C LYS A 37 -32.24 5.88 6.58
N TYR A 38 -32.58 7.15 6.37
CA TYR A 38 -32.90 7.67 5.04
C TYR A 38 -31.67 7.57 4.11
N ASN A 39 -30.50 7.97 4.57
CA ASN A 39 -29.27 7.94 3.78
C ASN A 39 -28.88 6.50 3.37
N ASP A 40 -29.01 5.51 4.25
CA ASP A 40 -28.74 4.10 3.94
C ASP A 40 -29.71 3.55 2.88
N LEU A 41 -30.99 3.92 2.96
CA LEU A 41 -32.00 3.53 1.97
C LEU A 41 -31.74 4.17 0.60
N VAL A 42 -31.40 5.47 0.58
CA VAL A 42 -31.02 6.17 -0.65
C VAL A 42 -29.77 5.52 -1.25
N GLN A 43 -28.74 5.25 -0.44
CA GLN A 43 -27.52 4.60 -0.89
C GLN A 43 -27.82 3.22 -1.50
N THR A 44 -28.66 2.41 -0.84
CA THR A 44 -29.08 1.10 -1.34
C THR A 44 -29.80 1.21 -2.68
N CYS A 45 -30.72 2.16 -2.82
CA CYS A 45 -31.42 2.43 -4.08
C CYS A 45 -30.45 2.86 -5.19
N VAL A 46 -29.52 3.77 -4.89
CA VAL A 46 -28.54 4.30 -5.85
C VAL A 46 -27.60 3.19 -6.32
N ILE A 47 -27.12 2.32 -5.41
CA ILE A 47 -26.29 1.16 -5.77
C ILE A 47 -27.05 0.19 -6.69
N ALA A 48 -28.34 -0.02 -6.45
CA ALA A 48 -29.16 -0.94 -7.24
C ALA A 48 -29.64 -0.37 -8.58
N GLY A 49 -29.84 0.95 -8.68
CA GLY A 49 -30.54 1.59 -9.79
C GLY A 49 -29.72 2.53 -10.66
N CYS A 50 -28.51 2.92 -10.24
CA CYS A 50 -27.65 3.86 -10.97
C CYS A 50 -26.38 3.20 -11.50
N THR A 51 -25.81 3.76 -12.57
CA THR A 51 -24.44 3.42 -13.00
C THR A 51 -23.42 3.88 -11.95
N VAL A 52 -22.26 3.24 -11.84
CA VAL A 52 -21.24 3.62 -10.83
C VAL A 52 -20.83 5.09 -10.96
N ARG A 53 -20.78 5.64 -12.18
CA ARG A 53 -20.51 7.06 -12.40
C ARG A 53 -21.61 7.95 -11.82
N ASP A 54 -22.86 7.59 -12.05
CA ASP A 54 -24.00 8.34 -11.50
C ASP A 54 -24.07 8.20 -9.97
N GLN A 55 -23.69 7.05 -9.42
CA GLN A 55 -23.57 6.85 -7.98
C GLN A 55 -22.56 7.84 -7.37
N LEU A 56 -21.37 7.97 -7.98
CA LEU A 56 -20.33 8.92 -7.53
C LEU A 56 -20.78 10.38 -7.66
N LEU A 57 -21.43 10.75 -8.77
CA LEU A 57 -21.95 12.11 -8.96
C LEU A 57 -23.06 12.43 -7.96
N THR A 58 -23.98 11.49 -7.73
CA THR A 58 -25.04 11.64 -6.71
C THR A 58 -24.43 11.83 -5.33
N LEU A 59 -23.45 11.00 -4.97
CA LEU A 59 -22.76 11.10 -3.68
C LEU A 59 -21.97 12.41 -3.54
N ARG A 60 -21.33 12.89 -4.61
CA ARG A 60 -20.61 14.17 -4.64
C ARG A 60 -21.55 15.33 -4.34
N GLU A 61 -22.63 15.45 -5.10
CA GLU A 61 -23.60 16.53 -4.92
C GLU A 61 -24.31 16.45 -3.57
N ALA A 62 -24.64 15.24 -3.09
CA ALA A 62 -25.19 15.01 -1.76
C ALA A 62 -24.22 15.47 -0.66
N SER A 63 -22.94 15.07 -0.74
CA SER A 63 -21.91 15.42 0.23
C SER A 63 -21.65 16.93 0.27
N LEU A 64 -21.54 17.57 -0.90
CA LEU A 64 -21.43 19.02 -1.03
C LEU A 64 -22.67 19.73 -0.49
N GLY A 65 -23.86 19.19 -0.78
CA GLY A 65 -25.13 19.67 -0.26
C GLY A 65 -25.13 19.70 1.27
N CYS A 66 -24.69 18.61 1.90
CA CYS A 66 -24.61 18.44 3.35
C CYS A 66 -23.42 19.19 4.01
N GLY A 67 -22.63 19.94 3.24
CA GLY A 67 -21.48 20.67 3.78
C GLY A 67 -20.35 19.76 4.27
N VAL A 68 -20.28 18.51 3.79
CA VAL A 68 -19.18 17.61 4.11
C VAL A 68 -17.89 18.18 3.50
N PRO A 69 -16.86 18.49 4.32
CA PRO A 69 -15.65 19.10 3.81
C PRO A 69 -14.90 18.11 2.90
N VAL A 70 -14.37 18.62 1.78
CA VAL A 70 -13.41 17.87 0.97
C VAL A 70 -12.08 17.86 1.71
N THR A 71 -11.91 16.89 2.61
CA THR A 71 -10.65 16.72 3.34
C THR A 71 -9.56 16.32 2.36
N ASP A 72 -8.52 17.13 2.23
CA ASP A 72 -7.34 16.81 1.42
C ASP A 72 -6.16 16.46 2.34
N ARG A 73 -5.80 15.18 2.38
CA ARG A 73 -4.63 14.67 3.12
C ARG A 73 -3.43 14.41 2.22
N GLY A 74 -3.48 14.77 0.94
CA GLY A 74 -2.41 14.52 -0.02
C GLY A 74 -1.08 15.16 0.39
N GLY A 75 -1.12 16.38 0.93
CA GLY A 75 0.07 17.05 1.47
C GLY A 75 0.74 16.27 2.62
N SER A 76 -0.06 15.72 3.54
CA SER A 76 0.44 14.90 4.65
C SER A 76 1.05 13.58 4.15
N LEU A 77 0.46 12.96 3.13
CA LEU A 77 0.99 11.75 2.49
C LEU A 77 2.33 12.02 1.81
N LYS A 78 2.43 13.10 1.02
CA LYS A 78 3.69 13.52 0.38
C LYS A 78 4.78 13.79 1.41
N LEU A 79 4.44 14.48 2.49
CA LEU A 79 5.39 14.76 3.58
C LEU A 79 5.87 13.46 4.24
N LEU A 80 4.97 12.54 4.57
CA LEU A 80 5.32 11.25 5.15
C LEU A 80 6.28 10.46 4.24
N HIS A 81 5.95 10.33 2.96
CA HIS A 81 6.80 9.65 1.99
C HIS A 81 8.18 10.31 1.86
N ALA A 82 8.24 11.64 1.84
CA ALA A 82 9.49 12.38 1.78
C ALA A 82 10.36 12.13 3.03
N LEU A 83 9.77 12.21 4.22
CA LEU A 83 10.49 11.98 5.47
C LEU A 83 11.07 10.56 5.55
N LEU A 84 10.26 9.55 5.19
CA LEU A 84 10.70 8.15 5.18
C LEU A 84 11.81 7.91 4.14
N PHE A 85 11.67 8.47 2.93
CA PHE A 85 12.66 8.33 1.87
C PHE A 85 13.99 9.02 2.23
N VAL A 86 13.94 10.22 2.83
CA VAL A 86 15.13 10.93 3.31
C VAL A 86 15.82 10.13 4.42
N ALA A 87 15.07 9.65 5.42
CA ALA A 87 15.62 8.84 6.50
C ALA A 87 16.31 7.57 5.96
N HIS A 88 15.62 6.82 5.09
CA HIS A 88 16.16 5.64 4.42
C HIS A 88 17.45 5.97 3.63
N SER A 89 17.45 7.07 2.88
CA SER A 89 18.61 7.49 2.07
C SER A 89 19.82 7.86 2.92
N ILE A 90 19.62 8.49 4.09
CA ILE A 90 20.72 8.79 5.02
C ILE A 90 21.45 7.51 5.45
N PHE A 91 20.71 6.46 5.85
CA PHE A 91 21.30 5.18 6.23
C PHE A 91 22.01 4.49 5.07
N PHE A 92 21.43 4.56 3.87
CA PHE A 92 22.05 4.03 2.66
C PHE A 92 23.39 4.73 2.35
N PHE A 93 23.42 6.07 2.33
CA PHE A 93 24.64 6.81 2.03
C PHE A 93 25.70 6.61 3.11
N LEU A 94 25.33 6.58 4.40
CA LEU A 94 26.25 6.24 5.48
C LEU A 94 26.92 4.88 5.23
N ARG A 95 26.12 3.87 4.84
CA ARG A 95 26.63 2.55 4.47
C ARG A 95 27.59 2.62 3.28
N MET A 96 27.23 3.33 2.21
CA MET A 96 28.07 3.48 1.02
C MET A 96 29.39 4.20 1.32
N THR A 97 29.40 5.19 2.21
CA THR A 97 30.63 5.88 2.64
C THR A 97 31.61 4.90 3.29
N THR A 98 31.16 3.95 4.11
CA THR A 98 32.07 2.93 4.69
C THR A 98 32.77 2.07 3.64
N ARG A 99 32.12 1.83 2.50
CA ARG A 99 32.67 1.07 1.37
C ARG A 99 33.58 1.93 0.50
N ALA A 100 33.18 3.18 0.23
CA ALA A 100 33.97 4.15 -0.52
C ALA A 100 35.31 4.46 0.17
N LEU A 101 35.30 4.56 1.51
CA LEU A 101 36.49 4.72 2.34
C LEU A 101 37.30 3.42 2.51
N ARG A 102 36.90 2.32 1.86
CA ARG A 102 37.53 1.00 1.91
C ARG A 102 37.69 0.43 3.33
N LEU A 103 36.83 0.84 4.27
CA LEU A 103 36.82 0.29 5.63
C LEU A 103 36.33 -1.15 5.66
N ILE A 104 35.44 -1.50 4.72
CA ILE A 104 34.84 -2.83 4.59
C ILE A 104 34.77 -3.16 3.08
N PRO A 105 35.14 -4.37 2.64
CA PRO A 105 35.10 -4.71 1.22
C PRO A 105 33.66 -4.83 0.70
N TRP A 106 33.48 -4.59 -0.60
CA TRP A 106 32.20 -4.74 -1.29
C TRP A 106 31.72 -6.20 -1.24
N GLY A 107 30.45 -6.41 -0.92
CA GLY A 107 29.80 -7.73 -0.94
C GLY A 107 28.53 -7.76 -1.79
N LEU A 108 27.96 -8.95 -1.97
CA LEU A 108 26.67 -9.12 -2.66
C LEU A 108 25.51 -8.42 -1.93
N ASP A 109 25.64 -8.27 -0.61
CA ASP A 109 24.75 -7.45 0.21
C ASP A 109 24.74 -5.98 -0.21
N ASP A 110 25.89 -5.45 -0.63
CA ASP A 110 26.02 -4.07 -1.11
C ASP A 110 25.36 -3.87 -2.48
N THR A 111 25.57 -4.78 -3.43
CA THR A 111 24.91 -4.71 -4.75
C THR A 111 23.39 -4.77 -4.64
N THR A 112 22.86 -5.66 -3.80
CA THR A 112 21.41 -5.85 -3.63
C THR A 112 20.75 -4.68 -2.90
N ILE A 113 21.44 -4.03 -1.95
CA ILE A 113 20.90 -2.82 -1.31
C ILE A 113 20.91 -1.61 -2.25
N VAL A 114 21.86 -1.51 -3.19
CA VAL A 114 21.86 -0.45 -4.21
C VAL A 114 20.66 -0.59 -5.12
N ILE A 115 20.35 -1.83 -5.55
CA ILE A 115 19.16 -2.11 -6.35
C ILE A 115 17.89 -1.75 -5.56
N ALA A 116 17.82 -2.14 -4.28
CA ALA A 116 16.69 -1.78 -3.40
C ALA A 116 16.53 -0.25 -3.27
N TRP A 117 17.61 0.50 -3.11
CA TRP A 117 17.55 1.97 -3.02
C TRP A 117 17.05 2.62 -4.32
N VAL A 118 17.48 2.11 -5.49
CA VAL A 118 16.96 2.57 -6.79
C VAL A 118 15.47 2.29 -6.93
N LEU A 119 15.01 1.10 -6.52
CA LEU A 119 13.58 0.78 -6.47
C LEU A 119 12.84 1.69 -5.46
N GLY A 120 13.49 2.06 -4.36
CA GLY A 120 12.99 3.02 -3.39
C GLY A 120 12.72 4.41 -3.98
N ILE A 121 13.51 4.86 -4.96
CA ILE A 121 13.23 6.10 -5.70
C ILE A 121 11.92 5.97 -6.49
N LEU A 122 11.74 4.84 -7.19
CA LEU A 122 10.52 4.60 -7.97
C LEU A 122 9.29 4.51 -7.06
N PHE A 123 9.44 3.87 -5.90
CA PHE A 123 8.40 3.78 -4.88
C PHE A 123 8.01 5.17 -4.35
N PHE A 124 9.01 5.99 -4.01
CA PHE A 124 8.80 7.37 -3.57
C PHE A 124 8.08 8.18 -4.65
N ALA A 125 8.56 8.14 -5.90
CA ALA A 125 7.96 8.86 -7.02
C ALA A 125 6.50 8.44 -7.25
N SER A 126 6.21 7.14 -7.22
CA SER A 126 4.85 6.61 -7.38
C SER A 126 3.90 7.16 -6.33
N GLY A 127 4.31 7.21 -5.06
CA GLY A 127 3.48 7.77 -4.00
C GLY A 127 3.26 9.29 -4.10
N ILE A 128 4.20 10.04 -4.68
CA ILE A 128 3.97 11.46 -4.98
C ILE A 128 2.91 11.62 -6.08
N VAL A 129 3.01 10.84 -7.15
CA VAL A 129 2.03 10.84 -8.25
C VAL A 129 0.65 10.41 -7.74
N GLU A 130 0.56 9.40 -6.88
CA GLU A 130 -0.69 8.95 -6.28
C GLU A 130 -1.37 10.07 -5.47
N ALA A 131 -0.59 10.83 -4.68
CA ALA A 131 -1.11 11.99 -3.97
C ALA A 131 -1.56 13.13 -4.92
N GLU A 132 -0.97 13.26 -6.10
CA GLU A 132 -1.41 14.22 -7.14
C GLU A 132 -2.69 13.77 -7.84
N LEU A 133 -2.87 12.46 -8.00
CA LEU A 133 -4.10 11.85 -8.48
C LEU A 133 -5.22 11.90 -7.43
N GLY A 134 -4.96 12.46 -6.24
CA GLY A 134 -5.99 12.73 -5.25
C GLY A 134 -6.06 11.70 -4.12
N ALA A 135 -5.05 10.85 -3.95
CA ALA A 135 -4.95 10.04 -2.73
C ALA A 135 -4.98 10.94 -1.49
N GLY A 136 -5.80 10.54 -0.51
CA GLY A 136 -6.09 11.34 0.68
C GLY A 136 -7.29 12.29 0.55
N LYS A 137 -7.96 12.34 -0.61
CA LYS A 137 -9.28 12.95 -0.79
C LYS A 137 -10.38 11.88 -0.75
N PRO A 138 -11.62 12.24 -0.40
CA PRO A 138 -12.73 11.31 -0.51
C PRO A 138 -12.96 10.93 -1.99
N TYR A 139 -13.31 9.67 -2.24
CA TYR A 139 -13.48 9.13 -3.60
C TYR A 139 -14.54 9.88 -4.42
N TRP A 140 -15.60 10.40 -3.78
CA TRP A 140 -16.63 11.20 -4.45
C TRP A 140 -16.13 12.56 -4.93
N ALA A 141 -15.01 13.06 -4.42
CA ALA A 141 -14.40 14.32 -4.87
C ALA A 141 -13.44 14.13 -6.04
N LEU A 142 -13.17 12.88 -6.47
CA LEU A 142 -12.25 12.56 -7.55
C LEU A 142 -12.96 12.53 -8.90
N GLU A 143 -12.24 12.93 -9.93
CA GLU A 143 -12.67 12.78 -11.32
C GLU A 143 -12.37 11.36 -11.84
N SER A 144 -13.10 10.91 -12.85
CA SER A 144 -12.96 9.55 -13.40
C SER A 144 -11.54 9.22 -13.88
N TRP A 145 -10.82 10.19 -14.47
CA TRP A 145 -9.43 10.00 -14.91
C TRP A 145 -8.45 9.91 -13.74
N GLN A 146 -8.76 10.55 -12.61
CA GLN A 146 -7.95 10.47 -11.38
C GLN A 146 -8.08 9.08 -10.76
N ILE A 147 -9.29 8.52 -10.77
CA ILE A 147 -9.56 7.16 -10.29
C ILE A 147 -8.81 6.13 -11.14
N GLU A 148 -8.96 6.20 -12.47
CA GLU A 148 -8.24 5.29 -13.38
C GLU A 148 -6.72 5.44 -13.24
N GLY A 149 -6.21 6.68 -13.22
CA GLY A 149 -4.79 6.94 -13.01
C GLY A 149 -4.28 6.41 -11.68
N SER A 150 -5.07 6.55 -10.61
CA SER A 150 -4.71 6.05 -9.27
C SER A 150 -4.57 4.54 -9.28
N PHE A 151 -5.48 3.79 -9.91
CA PHE A 151 -5.35 2.35 -10.05
C PHE A 151 -4.13 1.93 -10.88
N ILE A 152 -3.79 2.65 -11.95
CA ILE A 152 -2.58 2.36 -12.75
C ILE A 152 -1.32 2.54 -11.91
N VAL A 153 -1.22 3.65 -11.17
CA VAL A 153 -0.07 3.93 -10.30
C VAL A 153 0.00 2.93 -9.15
N PHE A 154 -1.14 2.57 -8.57
CA PHE A 154 -1.24 1.58 -7.50
C PHE A 154 -0.75 0.19 -7.95
N PHE A 155 -1.11 -0.24 -9.16
CA PHE A 155 -0.59 -1.48 -9.75
C PHE A 155 0.94 -1.49 -9.85
N ALA A 156 1.53 -0.38 -10.34
CA ALA A 156 2.99 -0.25 -10.40
C ALA A 156 3.61 -0.20 -8.99
N PHE A 157 2.96 0.48 -8.06
CA PHE A 157 3.39 0.62 -6.67
C PHE A 157 3.49 -0.74 -5.97
N GLU A 158 2.49 -1.61 -6.11
CA GLU A 158 2.50 -2.98 -5.56
C GLU A 158 3.70 -3.79 -6.07
N ALA A 159 3.95 -3.76 -7.38
CA ALA A 159 5.05 -4.48 -8.01
C ALA A 159 6.43 -3.97 -7.55
N ILE A 160 6.61 -2.65 -7.49
CA ILE A 160 7.83 -2.01 -7.00
C ILE A 160 8.05 -2.35 -5.53
N TYR A 161 7.00 -2.25 -4.71
CA TYR A 161 7.04 -2.54 -3.28
C TYR A 161 7.48 -3.98 -2.99
N ASN A 162 6.81 -4.96 -3.60
CA ASN A 162 7.13 -6.38 -3.43
C ASN A 162 8.58 -6.68 -3.84
N THR A 163 9.03 -6.11 -4.95
CA THR A 163 10.41 -6.30 -5.44
C THR A 163 11.42 -5.65 -4.50
N CYS A 164 11.13 -4.43 -4.02
CA CYS A 164 11.98 -3.69 -3.09
C CYS A 164 12.17 -4.45 -1.77
N LEU A 165 11.07 -4.89 -1.15
CA LEU A 165 11.12 -5.73 0.06
C LEU A 165 11.93 -7.01 -0.16
N GLY A 166 11.72 -7.67 -1.30
CA GLY A 166 12.49 -8.82 -1.71
C GLY A 166 14.00 -8.53 -1.70
N MET A 167 14.43 -7.46 -2.37
CA MET A 167 15.84 -7.08 -2.47
C MET A 167 16.47 -6.72 -1.11
N ILE A 168 15.71 -6.08 -0.22
CA ILE A 168 16.16 -5.79 1.15
C ILE A 168 16.41 -7.10 1.91
N LYS A 169 15.46 -8.04 1.89
CA LYS A 169 15.59 -9.35 2.56
C LYS A 169 16.77 -10.16 2.02
N ILE A 170 16.98 -10.11 0.71
CA ILE A 170 18.14 -10.71 0.05
C ILE A 170 19.45 -10.09 0.57
N SER A 171 19.53 -8.76 0.65
CA SER A 171 20.71 -8.05 1.18
C SER A 171 21.02 -8.45 2.62
N ILE A 172 19.99 -8.52 3.47
CA ILE A 172 20.13 -8.95 4.87
C ILE A 172 20.63 -10.39 4.96
N CYS A 173 20.09 -11.32 4.17
CA CYS A 173 20.55 -12.70 4.14
C CYS A 173 22.03 -12.82 3.74
N PHE A 174 22.47 -12.09 2.71
CA PHE A 174 23.88 -12.03 2.33
C PHE A 174 24.76 -11.43 3.43
N PHE A 175 24.28 -10.39 4.10
CA PHE A 175 24.97 -9.80 5.25
C PHE A 175 25.14 -10.81 6.39
N TYR A 176 24.11 -11.60 6.71
CA TYR A 176 24.19 -12.65 7.73
C TYR A 176 25.14 -13.78 7.34
N MET A 177 25.11 -14.22 6.08
CA MET A 177 26.05 -15.22 5.56
C MET A 177 27.50 -14.74 5.60
N ARG A 178 27.73 -13.44 5.49
CA ARG A 178 29.06 -12.83 5.61
C ARG A 178 29.56 -12.82 7.06
N ILE A 179 28.69 -12.54 8.03
CA ILE A 179 29.05 -12.49 9.45
C ILE A 179 29.23 -13.90 10.03
N PHE A 180 28.29 -14.80 9.77
CA PHE A 180 28.25 -16.12 10.37
C PHE A 180 28.66 -17.20 9.36
N GLN A 181 29.87 -17.73 9.53
CA GLN A 181 30.47 -18.72 8.61
C GLN A 181 30.19 -20.19 9.02
N SER A 182 29.24 -20.44 9.93
CA SER A 182 28.92 -21.82 10.35
C SER A 182 28.27 -22.61 9.20
N PRO A 183 28.75 -23.83 8.86
CA PRO A 183 28.22 -24.59 7.72
C PRO A 183 26.72 -24.89 7.81
N GLY A 184 26.21 -25.16 9.02
CA GLY A 184 24.78 -25.39 9.24
C GLY A 184 23.96 -24.11 9.03
N PHE A 185 24.46 -22.98 9.53
CA PHE A 185 23.83 -21.68 9.37
C PHE A 185 23.77 -21.26 7.90
N GLN A 186 24.86 -21.44 7.14
CA GLN A 186 24.91 -21.11 5.73
C GLN A 186 23.88 -21.89 4.90
N LYS A 187 23.69 -23.19 5.17
CA LYS A 187 22.65 -23.99 4.49
C LYS A 187 21.25 -23.43 4.74
N VAL A 188 20.96 -23.05 5.99
CA VAL A 188 19.67 -22.45 6.36
C VAL A 188 19.49 -21.07 5.72
N MET A 189 20.55 -20.26 5.64
CA MET A 189 20.50 -18.95 4.95
C MET A 189 20.25 -19.10 3.46
N TRP A 190 20.92 -20.02 2.78
CA TRP A 190 20.66 -20.29 1.35
C TRP A 190 19.24 -20.80 1.12
N GLY A 191 18.70 -21.66 2.00
CA GLY A 191 17.30 -22.07 1.94
C GLY A 191 16.34 -20.88 2.12
N THR A 192 16.61 -20.00 3.08
CA THR A 192 15.81 -18.79 3.33
C THR A 192 15.87 -17.83 2.14
N GLN A 193 17.04 -17.66 1.54
CA GLN A 193 17.28 -16.85 0.36
C GLN A 193 16.46 -17.35 -0.85
N ILE A 194 16.50 -18.66 -1.12
CA ILE A 194 15.73 -19.27 -2.21
C ILE A 194 14.23 -19.11 -1.95
N PHE A 195 13.77 -19.41 -0.73
CA PHE A 195 12.37 -19.25 -0.35
C PHE A 195 11.86 -17.82 -0.53
N ASN A 196 12.65 -16.82 -0.13
CA ASN A 196 12.32 -15.41 -0.32
C ASN A 196 12.23 -15.05 -1.82
N ILE A 197 13.18 -15.49 -2.65
CA ILE A 197 13.14 -15.24 -4.11
C ILE A 197 11.89 -15.87 -4.74
N LEU A 198 11.57 -17.12 -4.39
CA LEU A 198 10.38 -17.81 -4.90
C LEU A 198 9.10 -17.10 -4.47
N THR A 199 9.05 -16.61 -3.24
CA THR A 199 7.91 -15.83 -2.72
C THR A 199 7.74 -14.54 -3.52
N VAL A 200 8.80 -13.74 -3.67
CA VAL A 200 8.76 -12.49 -4.43
C VAL A 200 8.31 -12.73 -5.86
N LEU A 201 8.85 -13.77 -6.52
CA LEU A 201 8.46 -14.13 -7.88
C LEU A 201 6.99 -14.57 -7.98
N ALA A 202 6.53 -15.42 -7.06
CA ALA A 202 5.15 -15.89 -7.04
C ALA A 202 4.17 -14.73 -6.87
N PHE A 203 4.39 -13.85 -5.88
CA PHE A 203 3.53 -12.69 -5.65
C PHE A 203 3.61 -11.67 -6.79
N PHE A 204 4.78 -11.49 -7.40
CA PHE A 204 4.92 -10.62 -8.57
C PHE A 204 4.09 -11.13 -9.75
N LEU A 205 4.16 -12.43 -10.05
CA LEU A 205 3.40 -13.05 -11.14
C LEU A 205 1.89 -13.00 -10.86
N VAL A 206 1.48 -13.36 -9.65
CA VAL A 206 0.05 -13.35 -9.27
C VAL A 206 -0.51 -11.91 -9.31
N GLY A 207 0.23 -10.92 -8.80
CA GLY A 207 -0.15 -9.52 -8.90
C GLY A 207 -0.26 -9.06 -10.36
N TRP A 208 0.64 -9.49 -11.24
CA TRP A 208 0.59 -9.14 -12.66
C TRP A 208 -0.61 -9.74 -13.40
N PHE A 209 -1.12 -10.87 -12.93
CA PHE A 209 -2.29 -11.57 -13.49
C PHE A 209 -3.50 -11.49 -12.58
N GLN A 210 -3.62 -10.41 -11.79
CA GLN A 210 -4.68 -10.29 -10.79
C GLN A 210 -6.09 -10.08 -11.34
N CYS A 211 -6.17 -9.60 -12.59
CA CYS A 211 -7.43 -9.44 -13.31
C CYS A 211 -7.31 -10.00 -14.72
N LEU A 212 -8.41 -10.54 -15.23
CA LEU A 212 -8.55 -10.98 -16.61
C LEU A 212 -9.72 -10.22 -17.27
N PRO A 213 -9.47 -9.41 -18.32
CA PRO A 213 -8.15 -8.97 -18.81
C PRO A 213 -7.46 -7.98 -17.85
N LEU A 214 -6.13 -7.83 -17.91
CA LEU A 214 -5.36 -6.99 -16.96
C LEU A 214 -5.87 -5.54 -16.88
N ASN A 215 -6.27 -4.96 -18.02
CA ASN A 215 -6.82 -3.60 -18.07
C ASN A 215 -8.14 -3.44 -17.30
N TYR A 216 -8.80 -4.53 -16.93
CA TYR A 216 -9.96 -4.49 -16.05
C TYR A 216 -9.62 -3.95 -14.66
N PHE A 217 -8.36 -4.09 -14.20
CA PHE A 217 -7.95 -3.57 -12.90
C PHE A 217 -8.18 -2.07 -12.75
N TRP A 218 -7.81 -1.28 -13.76
CA TRP A 218 -7.94 0.19 -13.72
C TRP A 218 -9.12 0.73 -14.52
N LYS A 219 -9.76 -0.08 -15.37
CA LYS A 219 -10.95 0.33 -16.15
C LYS A 219 -12.26 -0.29 -15.69
N GLY A 220 -12.21 -1.32 -14.85
CA GLY A 220 -13.38 -2.05 -14.38
C GLY A 220 -14.17 -1.33 -13.28
N TRP A 221 -13.61 -0.26 -12.69
CA TRP A 221 -14.20 0.44 -11.56
C TRP A 221 -15.60 1.00 -11.85
N ASP A 222 -15.91 1.35 -13.11
CA ASP A 222 -17.20 1.92 -13.49
C ASP A 222 -18.26 0.85 -13.85
N GLY A 223 -17.89 -0.43 -13.80
CA GLY A 223 -18.77 -1.56 -14.11
C GLY A 223 -19.15 -1.69 -15.59
N THR A 224 -18.59 -0.86 -16.49
CA THR A 224 -18.94 -0.90 -17.92
C THR A 224 -18.17 -1.98 -18.69
N GLN A 225 -17.01 -2.39 -18.17
CA GLN A 225 -16.17 -3.41 -18.79
C GLN A 225 -16.48 -4.79 -18.24
N LYS A 226 -16.27 -5.82 -19.07
CA LYS A 226 -16.33 -7.21 -18.63
C LYS A 226 -14.94 -7.67 -18.21
N GLY A 227 -14.87 -8.27 -17.04
CA GLY A 227 -13.66 -8.86 -16.50
C GLY A 227 -13.92 -9.30 -15.08
N GLU A 228 -12.95 -10.02 -14.53
CA GLU A 228 -12.96 -10.44 -13.15
C GLU A 228 -11.55 -10.29 -12.58
N CYS A 229 -11.48 -9.95 -11.30
CA CYS A 229 -10.26 -10.01 -10.52
C CYS A 229 -10.46 -11.08 -9.44
N PHE A 230 -9.39 -11.76 -9.03
CA PHE A 230 -9.49 -12.57 -7.82
C PHE A 230 -9.65 -11.67 -6.58
N ASP A 231 -9.83 -12.26 -5.40
CA ASP A 231 -9.90 -11.52 -4.15
C ASP A 231 -8.57 -10.78 -3.84
N ILE A 232 -8.48 -9.52 -4.25
CA ILE A 232 -7.31 -8.66 -4.08
C ILE A 232 -6.99 -8.46 -2.59
N ASN A 233 -8.02 -8.38 -1.74
CA ASN A 233 -7.83 -8.22 -0.30
C ASN A 233 -7.25 -9.50 0.31
N GLY A 234 -7.82 -10.65 -0.03
CA GLY A 234 -7.30 -11.96 0.38
C GLY A 234 -5.85 -12.16 -0.05
N PHE A 235 -5.51 -11.76 -1.27
CA PHE A 235 -4.14 -11.78 -1.79
C PHE A 235 -3.21 -10.86 -1.00
N ALA A 236 -3.62 -9.61 -0.75
CA ALA A 236 -2.83 -8.65 0.04
C ALA A 236 -2.59 -9.15 1.47
N TYR A 237 -3.60 -9.72 2.12
CA TYR A 237 -3.45 -10.32 3.46
C TYR A 237 -2.50 -11.53 3.45
N GLY A 238 -2.59 -12.39 2.44
CA GLY A 238 -1.67 -13.51 2.26
C GLY A 238 -0.22 -13.04 2.05
N HIS A 239 -0.04 -12.03 1.20
CA HIS A 239 1.27 -11.41 0.95
C HIS A 239 1.88 -10.83 2.22
N ALA A 240 1.10 -10.07 2.99
CA ALA A 240 1.52 -9.50 4.25
C ALA A 240 1.91 -10.59 5.27
N ALA A 241 1.08 -11.63 5.42
CA ALA A 241 1.33 -12.71 6.36
C ALA A 241 2.62 -13.48 6.05
N VAL A 242 2.87 -13.82 4.78
CA VAL A 242 4.10 -14.50 4.36
C VAL A 242 5.32 -13.60 4.59
N ASN A 243 5.23 -12.31 4.24
CA ASN A 243 6.33 -11.38 4.43
C ASN A 243 6.71 -11.23 5.90
N ILE A 244 5.72 -11.00 6.78
CA ILE A 244 5.94 -10.89 8.23
C ILE A 244 6.55 -12.18 8.78
N THR A 245 6.10 -13.34 8.30
CA THR A 245 6.64 -14.64 8.73
C THR A 245 8.13 -14.75 8.40
N ILE A 246 8.54 -14.34 7.19
CA ILE A 246 9.96 -14.32 6.79
C ILE A 246 10.75 -13.34 7.66
N ASP A 247 10.18 -12.19 8.02
CA ASP A 247 10.86 -11.18 8.84
C ASP A 247 11.11 -11.70 10.27
N VAL A 248 10.08 -12.32 10.88
CA VAL A 248 10.21 -12.98 12.19
C VAL A 248 11.26 -14.09 12.13
N TRP A 249 11.22 -14.92 11.08
CA TRP A 249 12.21 -15.98 10.88
C TRP A 249 13.64 -15.42 10.77
N MET A 250 13.83 -14.37 9.98
CA MET A 250 15.12 -13.70 9.80
C MET A 250 15.64 -13.06 11.09
N LEU A 251 14.77 -12.62 12.01
CA LEU A 251 15.17 -12.13 13.34
C LEU A 251 15.62 -13.26 14.28
N ILE A 252 14.98 -14.41 14.24
CA ILE A 252 15.30 -15.56 15.11
C ILE A 252 16.69 -16.12 14.79
N LEU A 253 17.04 -16.18 13.50
CA LEU A 253 18.27 -16.78 12.99
C LEU A 253 19.57 -16.22 13.61
N PRO A 254 19.87 -14.91 13.51
CA PRO A 254 21.06 -14.34 14.15
C PRO A 254 20.98 -14.41 15.67
N GLY A 255 19.77 -14.33 16.25
CA GLY A 255 19.55 -14.56 17.68
C GLY A 255 20.15 -15.90 18.11
N THR A 256 19.84 -16.99 17.42
CA THR A 256 20.38 -18.32 17.79
C THR A 256 21.91 -18.40 17.75
N GLN A 257 22.56 -17.63 16.88
CA GLN A 257 24.03 -17.60 16.76
C GLN A 257 24.68 -16.71 17.83
N VAL A 258 24.11 -15.52 18.09
CA VAL A 258 24.61 -14.57 19.09
C VAL A 258 24.54 -15.17 20.50
N TRP A 259 23.50 -15.94 20.79
CA TRP A 259 23.35 -16.59 22.10
C TRP A 259 24.41 -17.68 22.34
N LYS A 260 24.84 -18.38 21.29
CA LYS A 260 25.92 -19.38 21.33
C LYS A 260 27.33 -18.78 21.43
N LEU A 261 27.50 -17.50 21.13
CA LEU A 261 28.80 -16.82 21.20
C LEU A 261 29.15 -16.43 22.65
N ASN A 262 30.41 -16.63 23.07
CA ASN A 262 30.91 -16.25 24.40
C ASN A 262 31.17 -14.73 24.52
N MET A 263 30.13 -13.92 24.33
CA MET A 263 30.19 -12.46 24.51
C MET A 263 29.50 -12.01 25.81
N SER A 264 29.94 -10.87 26.37
CA SER A 264 29.28 -10.25 27.52
C SER A 264 27.84 -9.86 27.19
N PHE A 265 26.93 -9.96 28.17
CA PHE A 265 25.49 -9.74 27.98
C PHE A 265 25.17 -8.38 27.33
N LYS A 266 25.90 -7.32 27.70
CA LYS A 266 25.77 -5.99 27.08
C LYS A 266 26.06 -5.97 25.58
N ARG A 267 27.07 -6.74 25.12
CA ARG A 267 27.41 -6.86 23.69
C ARG A 267 26.39 -7.73 22.94
N LYS A 268 25.89 -8.80 23.57
CA LYS A 268 24.82 -9.63 22.99
C LYS A 268 23.54 -8.82 22.76
N LEU A 269 23.16 -8.01 23.74
CA LEU A 269 21.98 -7.14 23.63
C LEU A 269 22.17 -6.09 22.53
N ALA A 270 23.32 -5.42 22.47
CA ALA A 270 23.62 -4.43 21.43
C ALA A 270 23.54 -5.04 20.02
N VAL A 271 24.16 -6.21 19.81
CA VAL A 271 24.12 -6.90 18.51
C VAL A 271 22.70 -7.36 18.15
N SER A 272 21.92 -7.84 19.12
CA SER A 272 20.53 -8.25 18.89
C SER A 272 19.63 -7.06 18.53
N LEU A 273 19.82 -5.91 19.18
CA LEU A 273 19.10 -4.67 18.88
C LEU A 273 19.49 -4.11 17.50
N MET A 274 20.76 -4.22 17.11
CA MET A 274 21.20 -3.82 15.76
C MET A 274 20.53 -4.67 14.67
N PHE A 275 20.34 -5.96 14.91
CA PHE A 275 19.59 -6.82 13.98
C PHE A 275 18.09 -6.51 13.96
N ALA A 276 17.50 -6.19 15.11
CA ALA A 276 16.09 -5.80 15.20
C ALA A 276 15.80 -4.47 14.48
N CYS A 277 16.63 -3.45 14.67
CA CYS A 277 16.50 -2.16 13.97
C CYS A 277 16.78 -2.25 12.46
N GLY A 278 17.47 -3.29 11.99
CA GLY A 278 17.71 -3.48 10.55
C GLY A 278 16.55 -4.15 9.81
N VAL A 279 15.57 -4.70 10.55
CA VAL A 279 14.37 -5.36 10.01
C VAL A 279 13.13 -4.46 10.10
N LEU A 280 13.11 -3.51 11.05
CA LEU A 280 12.06 -2.50 11.22
C LEU A 280 12.26 -1.31 10.27
#